data_AF-A0A2G1Y9V2-F1
#
_entry.id   AF-A0A2G1Y9V2-F1
#
_cell.length_a   1.000
_cell.length_b   1.000
_cell.length_c   1.000
_cell.angle_alpha   90.00
_cell.angle_beta   90.00
_cell.angle_gamma   90.00
#
_symmetry.space_group_name_H-M   'P 1'
#
loop_
_entity.id
_entity.type
_entity.pdbx_description
1 polymer ?
#
loop_
_entity_poly.entity_id
_entity_poly.type
_entity_poly.pdbx_seq_one_letter_code
_entity_poly.pdbx_strand_id
1 'polypeptide(L)'
;MDRQAGASGRLTRMSFFLRSPPFPQVAPSLAAVSMALDGPPPSDDVSDAVIDLLRAARVGGSFWGARPVGLSLLLRIGTPVAPEALAGLDPHEIGLLPGAGEAPRGRTLPPDCDPWATIAGVRAVHAAEQDEWALVAGLLSVPVIGPDGAPIDPARLRALLKARIAGALYRDPFSGLPIDAAGAIGQLADWRRHLDGNRGLAAASGMAFWKREAIRAFLWDGVRSPPFLSAARGLRIQMADLIGAGVGSGDFGTVLEELSPGVQRLSEETDNLLAEETRQ
;
A
#
# COMPACT_ATOMS: atom_id res chain seq x y z
N MET A 1 -31.79 18.71 33.49
CA MET A 1 -30.83 19.27 32.52
C MET A 1 -30.08 18.12 31.88
N ASP A 2 -30.77 17.50 30.92
CA ASP A 2 -30.25 16.42 30.08
C ASP A 2 -29.13 16.94 29.19
N ARG A 3 -28.00 16.24 29.18
CA ARG A 3 -27.00 16.35 28.11
C ARG A 3 -27.28 15.23 27.11
N GLN A 4 -27.90 15.65 26.01
CA GLN A 4 -28.22 14.83 24.86
C GLN A 4 -26.95 14.37 24.14
N ALA A 5 -26.90 13.05 23.94
CA ALA A 5 -26.23 12.28 22.90
C ALA A 5 -25.47 13.07 21.81
N GLY A 6 -24.14 13.00 21.85
CA GLY A 6 -23.30 13.11 20.66
C GLY A 6 -23.09 11.72 20.08
N ALA A 7 -24.05 11.24 19.30
CA ALA A 7 -23.91 10.02 18.50
C ALA A 7 -22.79 10.23 17.48
N SER A 8 -21.54 9.97 17.89
CA SER A 8 -20.42 9.76 16.97
C SER A 8 -20.56 8.34 16.39
N GLY A 9 -21.69 8.12 15.71
CA GLY A 9 -21.83 7.07 14.73
C GLY A 9 -20.91 7.46 13.58
N ARG A 10 -19.67 6.98 13.62
CA ARG A 10 -18.78 6.97 12.45
C ARG A 10 -19.43 6.07 11.41
N LEU A 11 -20.38 6.64 10.68
CA LEU A 11 -20.77 6.24 9.35
C LEU A 11 -19.45 5.98 8.61
N THR A 12 -19.25 4.71 8.26
CA THR A 12 -18.26 4.23 7.32
C THR A 12 -18.36 5.12 6.09
N ARG A 13 -17.53 6.18 5.98
CA ARG A 13 -17.42 6.93 4.73
C ARG A 13 -17.02 5.89 3.70
N MET A 14 -17.91 5.61 2.74
CA MET A 14 -17.58 4.74 1.62
C MET A 14 -16.38 5.37 0.90
N SER A 15 -15.18 4.88 1.21
CA SER A 15 -13.93 5.33 0.61
C SER A 15 -13.93 4.94 -0.86
N PHE A 16 -13.42 5.80 -1.74
CA PHE A 16 -13.23 5.42 -3.14
C PHE A 16 -12.29 4.21 -3.24
N PHE A 17 -12.62 3.29 -4.16
CA PHE A 17 -11.76 2.13 -4.41
C PHE A 17 -10.45 2.58 -5.06
N LEU A 18 -10.53 3.34 -6.15
CA LEU A 18 -9.37 4.04 -6.71
C LEU A 18 -9.12 5.29 -5.86
N ARG A 19 -7.96 5.37 -5.24
CA ARG A 19 -7.58 6.50 -4.39
C ARG A 19 -6.10 6.77 -4.47
N SER A 20 -5.73 8.02 -4.29
CA SER A 20 -4.34 8.46 -4.27
C SER A 20 -3.66 8.05 -2.96
N PRO A 21 -2.37 7.72 -3.00
CA PRO A 21 -1.57 7.58 -1.79
C PRO A 21 -1.59 8.86 -0.94
N PRO A 22 -1.43 8.77 0.39
CA PRO A 22 -1.28 9.92 1.27
C PRO A 22 0.12 10.50 1.15
N PHE A 23 0.42 11.13 0.00
CA PHE A 23 1.74 11.68 -0.27
C PHE A 23 2.18 12.64 0.84
N PRO A 24 3.41 12.48 1.38
CA PRO A 24 3.95 13.39 2.37
C PRO A 24 3.90 14.83 1.87
N GLN A 25 3.47 15.76 2.73
CA GLN A 25 3.46 17.21 2.46
C GLN A 25 2.49 17.66 1.35
N VAL A 26 1.68 16.75 0.78
CA VAL A 26 0.65 17.09 -0.20
C VAL A 26 -0.73 16.92 0.44
N ALA A 27 -1.58 17.94 0.32
CA ALA A 27 -2.96 17.84 0.83
C ALA A 27 -3.71 16.71 0.10
N PRO A 28 -4.44 15.82 0.80
CA PRO A 28 -5.19 14.73 0.16
C PRO A 28 -6.18 15.22 -0.90
N SER A 29 -6.79 16.39 -0.67
CA SER A 29 -7.71 17.02 -1.62
C SER A 29 -7.02 17.44 -2.91
N LEU A 30 -5.74 17.81 -2.88
CA LEU A 30 -4.97 18.19 -4.08
C LEU A 30 -4.61 16.95 -4.90
N ALA A 31 -4.07 15.92 -4.24
CA ALA A 31 -3.61 14.70 -4.90
C ALA A 31 -4.75 13.75 -5.33
N ALA A 32 -5.99 13.95 -4.89
CA ALA A 32 -7.08 13.01 -5.11
C ALA A 32 -7.36 12.77 -6.61
N VAL A 33 -7.32 11.50 -7.04
CA VAL A 33 -7.76 11.10 -8.39
C VAL A 33 -9.27 10.90 -8.48
N SER A 34 -9.92 10.66 -7.34
CA SER A 34 -11.35 10.33 -7.28
C SER A 34 -12.12 11.40 -6.53
N MET A 35 -13.34 11.66 -6.99
CA MET A 35 -14.30 12.58 -6.41
C MET A 35 -15.66 11.92 -6.26
N ALA A 36 -16.42 12.43 -5.29
CA ALA A 36 -17.80 12.02 -5.12
C ALA A 36 -18.60 12.48 -6.34
N LEU A 37 -19.53 11.63 -6.76
CA LEU A 37 -20.52 12.01 -7.75
C LEU A 37 -21.68 12.72 -7.04
N ASP A 38 -22.07 13.87 -7.58
CA ASP A 38 -23.32 14.53 -7.19
C ASP A 38 -24.44 13.98 -8.08
N GLY A 39 -25.21 13.01 -7.57
CA GLY A 39 -26.33 12.39 -8.30
C GLY A 39 -26.12 10.91 -8.62
N PRO A 40 -27.04 10.29 -9.39
CA PRO A 40 -26.94 8.88 -9.76
C PRO A 40 -25.75 8.64 -10.70
N PRO A 41 -25.07 7.48 -10.60
CA PRO A 41 -23.96 7.12 -11.48
C PRO A 41 -24.34 7.29 -12.95
N PRO A 42 -23.44 7.83 -13.80
CA PRO A 42 -23.64 7.74 -15.23
C PRO A 42 -23.82 6.26 -15.59
N SER A 43 -24.74 5.95 -16.51
CA SER A 43 -25.14 4.56 -16.80
C SER A 43 -24.08 3.77 -17.58
N ASP A 44 -22.87 4.32 -17.74
CA ASP A 44 -21.80 3.68 -18.48
C ASP A 44 -21.23 2.54 -17.64
N ASP A 45 -21.51 1.31 -18.09
CA ASP A 45 -20.96 0.11 -17.49
C ASP A 45 -19.44 0.11 -17.62
N VAL A 46 -18.74 -0.15 -16.51
CA VAL A 46 -17.29 -0.26 -16.50
C VAL A 46 -16.92 -1.55 -17.24
N SER A 47 -16.26 -1.39 -18.38
CA SER A 47 -15.89 -2.52 -19.23
C SER A 47 -14.96 -3.51 -18.51
N ASP A 48 -14.95 -4.76 -18.97
CA ASP A 48 -14.03 -5.76 -18.44
C ASP A 48 -12.55 -5.39 -18.65
N ALA A 49 -12.25 -4.67 -19.73
CA ALA A 49 -10.90 -4.16 -19.99
C ALA A 49 -10.39 -3.23 -18.88
N VAL A 50 -11.26 -2.38 -18.31
CA VAL A 50 -10.90 -1.50 -17.18
C VAL A 50 -10.56 -2.32 -15.94
N ILE A 51 -11.33 -3.37 -15.66
CA ILE A 51 -11.06 -4.27 -14.53
C ILE A 51 -9.75 -5.04 -14.73
N ASP A 52 -9.47 -5.45 -15.95
CA ASP A 52 -8.24 -6.19 -16.27
C ASP A 52 -7.01 -5.27 -16.19
N LEU A 53 -7.12 -4.00 -16.63
CA LEU A 53 -6.11 -2.96 -16.41
C LEU A 53 -5.84 -2.74 -14.92
N LEU A 54 -6.91 -2.59 -14.13
CA LEU A 54 -6.82 -2.41 -12.68
C LEU A 54 -6.12 -3.59 -12.01
N ARG A 55 -6.47 -4.83 -12.38
CA ARG A 55 -5.84 -6.06 -11.88
C ARG A 55 -4.37 -6.14 -12.28
N ALA A 56 -4.02 -5.82 -13.53
CA ALA A 56 -2.65 -5.85 -14.03
C ALA A 56 -1.78 -4.79 -13.33
N ALA A 57 -2.31 -3.58 -13.18
CA ALA A 57 -1.66 -2.50 -12.44
C ALA A 57 -1.62 -2.75 -10.93
N ARG A 58 -2.51 -3.60 -10.41
CA ARG A 58 -2.70 -3.87 -8.98
C ARG A 58 -2.95 -2.58 -8.19
N VAL A 59 -3.85 -1.74 -8.67
CA VAL A 59 -4.15 -0.44 -8.03
C VAL A 59 -5.59 -0.40 -7.52
N GLY A 60 -5.84 0.55 -6.62
CA GLY A 60 -7.05 0.58 -5.81
C GLY A 60 -6.84 -0.06 -4.45
N GLY A 61 -7.67 0.31 -3.50
CA GLY A 61 -7.36 0.14 -2.10
C GLY A 61 -6.13 0.94 -1.67
N SER A 62 -5.51 0.53 -0.57
CA SER A 62 -4.29 1.14 -0.03
C SER A 62 -3.04 0.49 -0.62
N PHE A 63 -2.93 0.40 -1.96
CA PHE A 63 -1.83 -0.31 -2.66
C PHE A 63 -0.42 0.20 -2.32
N TRP A 64 -0.30 1.41 -1.75
CA TRP A 64 0.94 1.99 -1.23
C TRP A 64 1.34 1.43 0.14
N GLY A 65 0.41 0.79 0.83
CA GLY A 65 0.49 0.45 2.24
C GLY A 65 1.55 -0.58 2.62
N ALA A 66 1.55 -0.93 3.90
CA ALA A 66 2.41 -1.99 4.43
C ALA A 66 2.12 -3.34 3.77
N ARG A 67 3.15 -4.19 3.66
CA ARG A 67 3.07 -5.52 3.04
C ARG A 67 3.41 -6.60 4.06
N PRO A 68 2.50 -6.93 4.99
CA PRO A 68 2.73 -8.02 5.92
C PRO A 68 2.89 -9.35 5.15
N VAL A 69 3.83 -10.17 5.61
CA VAL A 69 4.14 -11.49 5.05
C VAL A 69 3.89 -12.58 6.08
N GLY A 70 3.91 -13.84 5.63
CA GLY A 70 3.72 -15.01 6.50
C GLY A 70 2.26 -15.20 6.94
N LEU A 71 1.31 -14.71 6.15
CA LEU A 71 -0.12 -14.86 6.40
C LEU A 71 -0.67 -15.99 5.53
N SER A 72 -1.52 -16.81 6.11
CA SER A 72 -2.26 -17.88 5.43
C SER A 72 -3.75 -17.54 5.32
N LEU A 73 -4.30 -16.71 6.21
CA LEU A 73 -5.74 -16.36 6.24
C LEU A 73 -5.94 -14.88 6.61
N LEU A 74 -6.90 -14.20 5.99
CA LEU A 74 -7.31 -12.83 6.36
C LEU A 74 -8.75 -12.81 6.86
N LEU A 75 -8.97 -12.13 7.99
CA LEU A 75 -10.28 -12.03 8.63
C LEU A 75 -10.61 -10.56 8.90
N ARG A 76 -11.76 -10.09 8.43
CA ARG A 76 -12.33 -8.84 8.91
C ARG A 76 -12.92 -9.05 10.30
N ILE A 77 -12.43 -8.31 11.30
CA ILE A 77 -12.96 -8.37 12.67
C ILE A 77 -14.48 -8.18 12.66
N GLY A 78 -15.19 -9.07 13.35
CA GLY A 78 -16.65 -9.14 13.36
C GLY A 78 -17.29 -10.03 12.31
N THR A 79 -16.52 -10.57 11.35
CA THR A 79 -17.02 -11.58 10.41
C THR A 79 -16.92 -12.95 11.07
N PRO A 80 -18.05 -13.70 11.22
CA PRO A 80 -18.01 -15.05 11.77
C PRO A 80 -17.09 -15.97 10.96
N VAL A 81 -16.33 -16.80 11.66
CA VAL A 81 -15.43 -17.79 11.07
C VAL A 81 -15.67 -19.15 11.72
N ALA A 82 -15.81 -20.18 10.90
CA ALA A 82 -15.97 -21.54 11.41
C ALA A 82 -14.64 -22.02 12.04
N PRO A 83 -14.65 -22.70 13.21
CA PRO A 83 -13.43 -23.19 13.85
C PRO A 83 -12.55 -24.05 12.93
N GLU A 84 -13.16 -24.81 12.01
CA GLU A 84 -12.50 -25.68 11.05
C GLU A 84 -11.62 -24.88 10.06
N ALA A 85 -11.99 -23.63 9.75
CA ALA A 85 -11.20 -22.77 8.88
C ALA A 85 -9.91 -22.30 9.57
N LEU A 86 -9.92 -22.22 10.90
CA LEU A 86 -8.77 -21.84 11.74
C LEU A 86 -7.93 -23.04 12.18
N ALA A 87 -8.46 -24.26 12.05
CA ALA A 87 -7.80 -25.47 12.53
C ALA A 87 -6.42 -25.64 11.89
N GLY A 88 -5.39 -25.81 12.73
CA GLY A 88 -4.01 -26.04 12.31
C GLY A 88 -3.23 -24.79 11.89
N LEU A 89 -3.82 -23.59 11.95
CA LEU A 89 -3.10 -22.34 11.71
C LEU A 89 -2.49 -21.79 12.99
N ASP A 90 -1.25 -21.30 12.90
CA ASP A 90 -0.65 -20.49 13.96
C ASP A 90 -1.30 -19.09 13.98
N PRO A 91 -1.53 -18.46 15.17
CA PRO A 91 -2.06 -17.10 15.25
C PRO A 91 -1.29 -16.06 14.43
N HIS A 92 0.01 -16.24 14.20
CA HIS A 92 0.82 -15.34 13.37
C HIS A 92 0.49 -15.43 11.86
N GLU A 93 -0.12 -16.54 11.42
CA GLU A 93 -0.58 -16.74 10.05
C GLU A 93 -1.98 -16.15 9.79
N ILE A 94 -2.68 -15.74 10.84
CA ILE A 94 -4.03 -15.18 10.75
C ILE A 94 -3.94 -13.65 10.82
N GLY A 95 -4.18 -12.97 9.71
CA GLY A 95 -4.21 -11.50 9.64
C GLY A 95 -5.59 -10.95 9.97
N LEU A 96 -5.68 -10.09 10.99
CA LEU A 96 -6.93 -9.43 11.38
C LEU A 96 -7.00 -8.03 10.76
N LEU A 97 -7.97 -7.84 9.87
CA LEU A 97 -8.27 -6.56 9.25
C LEU A 97 -9.22 -5.76 10.17
N PRO A 98 -9.01 -4.44 10.37
CA PRO A 98 -9.83 -3.64 11.28
C PRO A 98 -11.33 -3.72 10.98
N GLY A 99 -12.15 -3.95 12.00
CA GLY A 99 -13.60 -4.12 11.85
C GLY A 99 -14.32 -3.90 13.18
N ALA A 100 -15.61 -4.16 13.22
CA ALA A 100 -16.44 -3.98 14.41
C ALA A 100 -16.94 -5.34 14.91
N GLY A 101 -16.73 -5.63 16.19
CA GLY A 101 -17.13 -6.89 16.82
C GLY A 101 -16.00 -7.54 17.59
N GLU A 102 -16.16 -8.82 17.92
CA GLU A 102 -15.14 -9.60 18.60
C GLU A 102 -14.02 -9.97 17.62
N ALA A 103 -12.77 -9.77 18.06
CA ALA A 103 -11.60 -10.15 17.29
C ALA A 103 -11.20 -11.59 17.67
N PRO A 104 -11.11 -12.52 16.70
CA PRO A 104 -10.56 -13.83 16.97
C PRO A 104 -9.06 -13.73 17.30
N ARG A 105 -8.44 -14.83 17.73
CA ARG A 105 -6.97 -14.86 17.90
C ARG A 105 -6.29 -14.72 16.54
N GLY A 106 -5.36 -13.78 16.45
CA GLY A 106 -4.59 -13.52 15.24
C GLY A 106 -3.73 -12.26 15.39
N ARG A 107 -3.01 -11.93 14.32
CA ARG A 107 -2.19 -10.72 14.22
C ARG A 107 -3.01 -9.56 13.65
N THR A 108 -3.25 -8.53 14.45
CA THR A 108 -3.82 -7.27 13.96
C THR A 108 -2.90 -6.64 12.93
N LEU A 109 -3.45 -6.42 11.73
CA LEU A 109 -2.72 -5.77 10.65
C LEU A 109 -2.85 -4.24 10.75
N PRO A 110 -1.84 -3.48 10.29
CA PRO A 110 -1.97 -2.03 10.12
C PRO A 110 -3.20 -1.66 9.28
N PRO A 111 -3.84 -0.51 9.54
CA PRO A 111 -5.06 -0.11 8.84
C PRO A 111 -4.85 0.09 7.33
N ASP A 112 -3.67 0.58 6.93
CA ASP A 112 -3.30 0.83 5.53
C ASP A 112 -2.30 -0.21 5.03
N CYS A 113 -2.74 -1.47 4.91
CA CYS A 113 -1.96 -2.50 4.20
C CYS A 113 -2.26 -2.48 2.70
N ASP A 114 -1.29 -2.85 1.88
CA ASP A 114 -1.47 -3.09 0.44
C ASP A 114 -2.27 -4.39 0.25
N PRO A 115 -3.57 -4.32 -0.14
CA PRO A 115 -4.38 -5.52 -0.27
C PRO A 115 -3.87 -6.45 -1.37
N TRP A 116 -3.28 -5.89 -2.44
CA TRP A 116 -2.80 -6.67 -3.57
C TRP A 116 -1.61 -7.54 -3.22
N ALA A 117 -0.65 -6.97 -2.50
CA ALA A 117 0.53 -7.72 -2.06
C ALA A 117 0.18 -8.69 -0.93
N THR A 118 -0.69 -8.27 0.00
CA THR A 118 -1.05 -9.08 1.17
C THR A 118 -1.88 -10.30 0.76
N ILE A 119 -2.88 -10.13 -0.10
CA ILE A 119 -3.79 -11.22 -0.50
C ILE A 119 -3.09 -12.26 -1.40
N ALA A 120 -2.06 -11.88 -2.16
CA ALA A 120 -1.39 -12.79 -3.10
C ALA A 120 -0.82 -14.05 -2.45
N GLY A 121 -0.57 -14.05 -1.14
CA GLY A 121 -0.03 -15.19 -0.40
C GLY A 121 -1.04 -15.94 0.48
N VAL A 122 -2.30 -15.50 0.57
CA VAL A 122 -3.28 -16.09 1.51
C VAL A 122 -4.23 -17.05 0.81
N ARG A 123 -4.73 -18.04 1.57
CA ARG A 123 -5.61 -19.08 1.03
C ARG A 123 -7.08 -18.67 0.94
N ALA A 124 -7.50 -17.70 1.75
CA ALA A 124 -8.87 -17.18 1.76
C ALA A 124 -8.96 -15.83 2.51
N VAL A 125 -10.02 -15.09 2.22
CA VAL A 125 -10.41 -13.85 2.91
C VAL A 125 -11.83 -14.01 3.46
N HIS A 126 -12.02 -13.77 4.76
CA HIS A 126 -13.35 -13.72 5.37
C HIS A 126 -13.77 -12.26 5.55
N ALA A 127 -14.71 -11.83 4.71
CA ALA A 127 -15.21 -10.46 4.71
C ALA A 127 -16.56 -10.39 3.96
N ALA A 128 -17.32 -9.34 4.21
CA ALA A 128 -18.52 -9.04 3.44
C ALA A 128 -18.19 -8.70 1.98
N GLU A 129 -19.12 -8.94 1.06
CA GLU A 129 -18.94 -8.71 -0.38
C GLU A 129 -18.64 -7.24 -0.76
N GLN A 130 -19.07 -6.29 0.08
CA GLN A 130 -18.83 -4.86 -0.11
C GLN A 130 -17.47 -4.41 0.45
N ASP A 131 -16.77 -5.32 1.15
CA ASP A 131 -15.45 -5.06 1.69
C ASP A 131 -14.44 -4.97 0.56
N GLU A 132 -13.61 -3.94 0.60
CA GLU A 132 -12.57 -3.72 -0.39
C GLU A 132 -11.60 -4.91 -0.53
N TRP A 133 -11.30 -5.60 0.57
CA TRP A 133 -10.42 -6.76 0.57
C TRP A 133 -11.08 -7.96 -0.12
N ALA A 134 -12.40 -8.12 0.00
CA ALA A 134 -13.16 -9.11 -0.74
C ALA A 134 -13.12 -8.83 -2.26
N LEU A 135 -13.27 -7.57 -2.66
CA LEU A 135 -13.21 -7.18 -4.08
C LEU A 135 -11.83 -7.47 -4.69
N VAL A 136 -10.74 -7.13 -3.99
CA VAL A 136 -9.37 -7.45 -4.45
C VAL A 136 -9.12 -8.95 -4.47
N ALA A 137 -9.58 -9.70 -3.46
CA ALA A 137 -9.44 -11.15 -3.42
C ALA A 137 -10.15 -11.84 -4.59
N GLY A 138 -11.36 -11.39 -4.94
CA GLY A 138 -12.08 -11.87 -6.13
C GLY A 138 -11.28 -11.69 -7.42
N LEU A 139 -10.60 -10.54 -7.59
CA LEU A 139 -9.72 -10.31 -8.74
C LEU A 139 -8.47 -11.19 -8.76
N LEU A 140 -7.94 -11.54 -7.58
CA LEU A 140 -6.79 -12.44 -7.45
C LEU A 140 -7.20 -13.92 -7.44
N SER A 141 -8.49 -14.22 -7.61
CA SER A 141 -9.04 -15.57 -7.54
C SER A 141 -8.77 -16.27 -6.20
N VAL A 142 -8.65 -15.47 -5.13
CA VAL A 142 -8.57 -15.97 -3.75
C VAL A 142 -10.00 -16.11 -3.21
N PRO A 143 -10.37 -17.29 -2.66
CA PRO A 143 -11.70 -17.52 -2.09
C PRO A 143 -12.09 -16.46 -1.07
N VAL A 144 -13.33 -15.95 -1.20
CA VAL A 144 -13.94 -15.06 -0.22
C VAL A 144 -15.08 -15.78 0.47
N ILE A 145 -15.05 -15.81 1.79
CA ILE A 145 -16.12 -16.38 2.61
C ILE A 145 -16.89 -15.24 3.26
N GLY A 146 -18.20 -15.21 3.02
CA GLY A 146 -19.10 -14.18 3.53
C GLY A 146 -19.41 -14.33 5.03
N PRO A 147 -20.10 -13.35 5.62
CA PRO A 147 -20.52 -13.40 7.02
C PRO A 147 -21.49 -14.54 7.36
N ASP A 148 -22.17 -15.09 6.35
CA ASP A 148 -23.02 -16.28 6.43
C ASP A 148 -22.22 -17.60 6.39
N GLY A 149 -20.88 -17.52 6.26
CA GLY A 149 -20.00 -18.68 6.13
C GLY A 149 -19.98 -19.31 4.74
N ALA A 150 -20.72 -18.75 3.77
CA ALA A 150 -20.77 -19.27 2.41
C ALA A 150 -19.69 -18.62 1.53
N PRO A 151 -19.16 -19.33 0.52
CA PRO A 151 -18.30 -18.72 -0.47
C PRO A 151 -19.07 -17.70 -1.32
N ILE A 152 -18.47 -16.53 -1.54
CA ILE A 152 -19.03 -15.49 -2.40
C ILE A 152 -18.57 -15.73 -3.84
N ASP A 153 -19.51 -15.72 -4.78
CA ASP A 153 -19.23 -15.86 -6.21
C ASP A 153 -18.27 -14.75 -6.71
N PRO A 154 -17.12 -15.09 -7.30
CA PRO A 154 -16.21 -14.11 -7.90
C PRO A 154 -16.87 -13.20 -8.95
N ALA A 155 -17.88 -13.67 -9.70
CA ALA A 155 -18.59 -12.84 -10.67
C ALA A 155 -19.39 -11.73 -9.98
N ARG A 156 -19.97 -12.01 -8.81
CA ARG A 156 -20.66 -11.01 -7.97
C ARG A 156 -19.69 -9.96 -7.43
N LEU A 157 -18.52 -10.38 -6.94
CA LEU A 157 -17.48 -9.44 -6.50
C LEU A 157 -16.99 -8.56 -7.65
N ARG A 158 -16.81 -9.12 -8.86
CA ARG A 158 -16.44 -8.35 -10.05
C ARG A 158 -17.52 -7.32 -10.41
N ALA A 159 -18.81 -7.69 -10.37
CA ALA A 159 -19.91 -6.76 -10.63
C ALA A 159 -19.98 -5.63 -9.60
N LEU A 160 -19.80 -5.94 -8.31
CA LEU A 160 -19.74 -4.93 -7.24
C LEU A 160 -18.57 -3.97 -7.42
N LEU A 161 -17.40 -4.46 -7.84
CA LEU A 161 -16.25 -3.62 -8.14
C LEU A 161 -16.53 -2.68 -9.32
N LYS A 162 -17.12 -3.19 -10.42
CA LYS A 162 -17.54 -2.36 -11.56
C LYS A 162 -18.47 -1.24 -11.11
N ALA A 163 -19.50 -1.56 -10.32
CA ALA A 163 -20.43 -0.58 -9.78
C ALA A 163 -19.72 0.47 -8.90
N ARG A 164 -18.75 0.05 -8.08
CA ARG A 164 -17.98 0.97 -7.23
C ARG A 164 -17.06 1.91 -8.02
N ILE A 165 -16.52 1.44 -9.15
CA ILE A 165 -15.71 2.26 -10.07
C ILE A 165 -16.60 3.23 -10.85
N ALA A 166 -17.78 2.79 -11.30
CA ALA A 166 -18.78 3.63 -11.98
C ALA A 166 -19.35 4.73 -11.06
N GLY A 167 -19.41 4.46 -9.75
CA GLY A 167 -19.92 5.38 -8.73
C GLY A 167 -19.00 6.54 -8.33
N ALA A 168 -17.94 6.83 -9.09
CA ALA A 168 -17.00 7.91 -8.80
C ALA A 168 -16.66 8.72 -10.04
N LEU A 169 -16.36 10.01 -9.85
CA LEU A 169 -15.75 10.85 -10.87
C LEU A 169 -14.23 10.82 -10.74
N TYR A 170 -13.53 10.91 -11.86
CA TYR A 170 -12.07 10.94 -11.88
C TYR A 170 -11.54 12.24 -12.45
N ARG A 171 -10.41 12.69 -11.91
CA ARG A 171 -9.67 13.85 -12.42
C ARG A 171 -8.17 13.59 -12.42
N ASP A 172 -7.49 14.27 -13.32
CA ASP A 172 -6.04 14.39 -13.28
C ASP A 172 -5.66 15.31 -12.09
N PRO A 173 -4.86 14.82 -11.12
CA PRO A 173 -4.45 15.61 -9.95
C PRO A 173 -3.50 16.77 -10.28
N PHE A 174 -2.89 16.79 -11.48
CA PHE A 174 -1.96 17.84 -11.90
C PHE A 174 -2.67 18.98 -12.64
N SER A 175 -3.55 18.66 -13.59
CA SER A 175 -4.30 19.66 -14.35
C SER A 175 -5.67 20.00 -13.76
N GLY A 176 -6.23 19.11 -12.93
CA GLY A 176 -7.60 19.20 -12.42
C GLY A 176 -8.68 18.81 -13.44
N LEU A 177 -8.29 18.48 -14.68
CA LEU A 177 -9.25 18.14 -15.74
C LEU A 177 -9.87 16.75 -15.52
N PRO A 178 -11.14 16.54 -15.93
CA PRO A 178 -11.77 15.23 -15.88
C PRO A 178 -10.99 14.19 -16.69
N ILE A 179 -10.87 12.98 -16.14
CA ILE A 179 -10.36 11.80 -16.83
C ILE A 179 -11.34 10.64 -16.65
N ASP A 180 -11.18 9.58 -17.43
CA ASP A 180 -11.94 8.34 -17.23
C ASP A 180 -11.26 7.43 -16.20
N ALA A 181 -11.92 6.31 -15.86
CA ALA A 181 -11.38 5.32 -14.93
C ALA A 181 -10.05 4.72 -15.42
N ALA A 182 -9.88 4.53 -16.73
CA ALA A 182 -8.65 4.00 -17.31
C ALA A 182 -7.47 4.96 -17.11
N GLY A 183 -7.68 6.26 -17.34
CA GLY A 183 -6.71 7.31 -17.06
C GLY A 183 -6.33 7.37 -15.58
N ALA A 184 -7.32 7.27 -14.68
CA ALA A 184 -7.06 7.21 -13.24
C ALA A 184 -6.22 6.00 -12.86
N ILE A 185 -6.54 4.81 -13.40
CA ILE A 185 -5.74 3.59 -13.20
C ILE A 185 -4.32 3.78 -13.71
N GLY A 186 -4.13 4.38 -14.89
CA GLY A 186 -2.82 4.68 -15.46
C GLY A 186 -1.98 5.55 -14.52
N GLN A 187 -2.55 6.64 -14.02
CA GLN A 187 -1.87 7.52 -13.06
C GLN A 187 -1.48 6.80 -11.76
N LEU A 188 -2.39 5.99 -11.21
CA LEU A 188 -2.12 5.20 -10.01
C LEU A 188 -1.06 4.11 -10.27
N ALA A 189 -1.03 3.53 -11.47
CA ALA A 189 -0.05 2.52 -11.86
C ALA A 189 1.35 3.13 -11.91
N ASP A 190 1.49 4.33 -12.46
CA ASP A 190 2.76 5.06 -12.49
C ASP A 190 3.27 5.33 -11.07
N TRP A 191 2.39 5.79 -10.17
CA TRP A 191 2.73 5.97 -8.76
C TRP A 191 3.09 4.65 -8.08
N ARG A 192 2.35 3.56 -8.32
CA ARG A 192 2.70 2.25 -7.78
C ARG A 192 4.10 1.83 -8.19
N ARG A 193 4.47 1.95 -9.47
CA ARG A 193 5.81 1.61 -9.95
C ARG A 193 6.89 2.43 -9.25
N HIS A 194 6.65 3.73 -9.07
CA HIS A 194 7.58 4.60 -8.36
C HIS A 194 7.76 4.20 -6.89
N LEU A 195 6.64 4.01 -6.17
CA LEU A 195 6.66 3.57 -4.77
C LEU A 195 7.35 2.21 -4.63
N ASP A 196 7.04 1.25 -5.51
CA ASP A 196 7.67 -0.07 -5.54
C ASP A 196 9.18 0.02 -5.82
N GLY A 197 9.62 0.92 -6.69
CA GLY A 197 11.04 1.19 -6.93
C GLY A 197 11.78 1.79 -5.73
N ASN A 198 11.07 2.46 -4.82
CA ASN A 198 11.65 3.01 -3.60
C ASN A 198 11.68 2.02 -2.43
N ARG A 199 10.93 0.91 -2.51
CA ARG A 199 10.93 -0.11 -1.45
C ARG A 199 12.28 -0.80 -1.42
N GLY A 200 12.81 -0.97 -0.20
CA GLY A 200 14.11 -1.59 0.01
C GLY A 200 15.30 -0.63 -0.06
N LEU A 201 15.09 0.65 -0.37
CA LEU A 201 16.15 1.64 -0.21
C LEU A 201 16.57 1.73 1.26
N ALA A 202 17.81 1.33 1.54
CA ALA A 202 18.38 1.36 2.88
C ALA A 202 18.70 2.78 3.36
N ALA A 203 19.19 3.64 2.46
CA ALA A 203 19.55 5.03 2.76
C ALA A 203 19.60 5.89 1.48
N ALA A 204 19.49 7.21 1.67
CA ALA A 204 19.90 8.22 0.70
C ALA A 204 21.19 8.90 1.19
N SER A 205 22.15 9.16 0.31
CA SER A 205 23.45 9.76 0.68
C SER A 205 23.91 10.81 -0.33
N GLY A 206 24.90 11.64 0.04
CA GLY A 206 25.55 12.58 -0.89
C GLY A 206 24.74 13.83 -1.26
N MET A 207 23.83 14.31 -0.40
CA MET A 207 22.95 15.44 -0.71
C MET A 207 23.08 16.60 0.28
N ALA A 208 23.18 17.81 -0.28
CA ALA A 208 23.06 19.08 0.44
C ALA A 208 21.76 19.14 1.24
N PHE A 209 21.79 19.78 2.41
CA PHE A 209 20.69 19.76 3.38
C PHE A 209 19.37 20.26 2.78
N TRP A 210 19.43 21.32 1.98
CA TRP A 210 18.25 21.94 1.36
C TRP A 210 17.51 21.01 0.39
N LYS A 211 18.19 20.04 -0.25
CA LYS A 211 17.55 19.07 -1.14
C LYS A 211 16.83 17.95 -0.39
N ARG A 212 17.19 17.71 0.88
CA ARG A 212 16.77 16.51 1.62
C ARG A 212 15.26 16.45 1.84
N GLU A 213 14.60 17.59 1.99
CA GLU A 213 13.15 17.61 2.21
C GLU A 213 12.38 17.15 0.95
N ALA A 214 12.64 17.77 -0.20
CA ALA A 214 12.03 17.38 -1.46
C ALA A 214 12.37 15.93 -1.85
N ILE A 215 13.63 15.52 -1.66
CA ILE A 215 14.06 14.14 -1.95
C ILE A 215 13.40 13.14 -1.00
N ARG A 216 13.13 13.51 0.26
CA ARG A 216 12.41 12.64 1.21
C ARG A 216 11.02 12.32 0.69
N ALA A 217 10.29 13.31 0.21
CA ALA A 217 8.96 13.11 -0.36
C ALA A 217 9.04 12.27 -1.65
N PHE A 218 10.03 12.54 -2.50
CA PHE A 218 10.24 11.77 -3.74
C PHE A 218 10.60 10.30 -3.50
N LEU A 219 11.47 10.01 -2.53
CA LEU A 219 11.93 8.64 -2.21
C LEU A 219 10.98 7.91 -1.23
N TRP A 220 9.80 8.44 -0.96
CA TRP A 220 8.82 7.77 -0.13
C TRP A 220 8.32 6.49 -0.83
N ASP A 221 8.23 5.39 -0.09
CA ASP A 221 7.88 4.06 -0.61
C ASP A 221 6.41 3.67 -0.35
N GLY A 222 5.62 4.61 0.17
CA GLY A 222 4.23 4.39 0.57
C GLY A 222 4.04 4.18 2.07
N VAL A 223 5.13 3.92 2.81
CA VAL A 223 5.14 3.76 4.27
C VAL A 223 6.21 4.64 4.90
N ARG A 224 7.42 4.65 4.35
CA ARG A 224 8.57 5.41 4.86
C ARG A 224 9.39 6.01 3.73
N SER A 225 10.22 6.98 4.07
CA SER A 225 11.32 7.42 3.20
C SER A 225 12.63 6.88 3.75
N PRO A 226 13.64 6.59 2.91
CA PRO A 226 14.94 6.17 3.40
C PRO A 226 15.56 7.27 4.29
N PRO A 227 16.32 6.89 5.34
CA PRO A 227 17.08 7.86 6.12
C PRO A 227 18.20 8.47 5.28
N PHE A 228 18.54 9.73 5.55
CA PHE A 228 19.72 10.35 4.96
C PHE A 228 20.94 9.99 5.82
N LEU A 229 21.83 9.16 5.28
CA LEU A 229 23.01 8.64 5.95
C LEU A 229 24.25 8.83 5.06
N SER A 230 25.45 8.70 5.62
CA SER A 230 26.65 8.54 4.79
C SER A 230 26.59 7.21 4.02
N ALA A 231 27.22 7.17 2.84
CA ALA A 231 27.23 5.99 1.98
C ALA A 231 27.73 4.73 2.73
N ALA A 232 28.82 4.87 3.50
CA ALA A 232 29.37 3.79 4.31
C ALA A 232 28.40 3.24 5.38
N ARG A 233 27.54 4.10 5.96
CA ARG A 233 26.53 3.66 6.92
C ARG A 233 25.33 3.00 6.24
N GLY A 234 24.92 3.52 5.08
CA GLY A 234 23.88 2.90 4.25
C GLY A 234 24.24 1.48 3.82
N LEU A 235 25.47 1.28 3.32
CA LEU A 235 25.96 -0.04 2.90
C LEU A 235 25.95 -1.05 4.04
N ARG A 236 26.40 -0.65 5.24
CA ARG A 236 26.37 -1.53 6.42
C ARG A 236 24.96 -2.00 6.80
N ILE A 237 23.96 -1.13 6.70
CA ILE A 237 22.57 -1.51 6.98
C ILE A 237 22.09 -2.53 5.93
N GLN A 238 22.30 -2.23 4.64
CA GLN A 238 21.89 -3.14 3.56
C GLN A 238 22.52 -4.53 3.70
N MET A 239 23.80 -4.59 4.11
CA MET A 239 24.48 -5.86 4.34
C MET A 239 23.94 -6.63 5.53
N ALA A 240 23.64 -5.94 6.64
CA ALA A 240 23.00 -6.57 7.79
C ALA A 240 21.64 -7.18 7.40
N ASP A 241 20.87 -6.48 6.56
CA ASP A 241 19.59 -6.97 6.04
C ASP A 241 19.77 -8.21 5.14
N LEU A 242 20.77 -8.21 4.25
CA LEU A 242 21.07 -9.36 3.37
C LEU A 242 21.55 -10.59 4.13
N ILE A 243 22.39 -10.40 5.15
CA ILE A 243 22.85 -11.48 6.03
C ILE A 243 21.67 -12.04 6.83
N GLY A 244 20.80 -11.18 7.36
CA GLY A 244 19.56 -11.58 8.03
C GLY A 244 18.59 -12.34 7.12
N ALA A 245 18.60 -12.04 5.82
CA ALA A 245 17.85 -12.75 4.79
C ALA A 245 18.50 -14.08 4.33
N GLY A 246 19.64 -14.47 4.90
CA GLY A 246 20.30 -15.74 4.62
C GLY A 246 21.18 -15.75 3.35
N VAL A 247 21.54 -14.58 2.80
CA VAL A 247 22.49 -14.50 1.68
C VAL A 247 23.91 -14.72 2.22
N GLY A 248 24.63 -15.70 1.66
CA GLY A 248 25.89 -16.21 2.20
C GLY A 248 27.00 -15.15 2.32
N SER A 249 27.68 -15.12 3.47
CA SER A 249 28.69 -14.13 3.85
C SER A 249 29.98 -14.12 2.99
N GLY A 250 30.24 -15.19 2.23
CA GLY A 250 31.48 -15.37 1.47
C GLY A 250 31.63 -14.48 0.24
N ASP A 251 30.52 -13.96 -0.32
CA ASP A 251 30.53 -13.14 -1.54
C ASP A 251 30.64 -11.64 -1.24
N PHE A 252 30.38 -11.24 0.02
CA PHE A 252 30.24 -9.82 0.39
C PHE A 252 31.54 -9.15 0.86
N GLY A 253 32.51 -9.92 1.36
CA GLY A 253 33.80 -9.39 1.80
C GLY A 253 34.58 -8.77 0.64
N THR A 254 34.60 -9.46 -0.50
CA THR A 254 35.25 -9.01 -1.73
C THR A 254 34.56 -7.78 -2.33
N VAL A 255 33.22 -7.77 -2.37
CA VAL A 255 32.44 -6.61 -2.84
C VAL A 255 32.66 -5.37 -1.98
N LEU A 256 32.81 -5.52 -0.65
CA LEU A 256 33.13 -4.42 0.26
C LEU A 256 34.53 -3.83 0.03
N GLU A 257 35.53 -4.68 -0.22
CA GLU A 257 36.90 -4.25 -0.52
C GLU A 257 36.94 -3.52 -1.88
N GLU A 258 36.19 -4.00 -2.87
CA GLU A 258 36.07 -3.35 -4.19
C GLU A 258 35.33 -2.01 -4.14
N LEU A 259 34.26 -1.91 -3.33
CA LEU A 259 33.44 -0.70 -3.23
C LEU A 259 34.00 0.34 -2.24
N SER A 260 34.83 -0.06 -1.26
CA SER A 260 35.37 0.83 -0.23
C SER A 260 36.07 2.08 -0.77
N PRO A 261 36.96 2.00 -1.78
CA PRO A 261 37.63 3.17 -2.34
C PRO A 261 36.66 4.15 -3.03
N GLY A 262 35.56 3.64 -3.61
CA GLY A 262 34.52 4.47 -4.21
C GLY A 262 33.64 5.14 -3.16
N VAL A 263 33.28 4.40 -2.10
CA VAL A 263 32.50 4.90 -0.96
C VAL A 263 33.27 5.97 -0.18
N GLN A 264 34.57 5.80 0.03
CA GLN A 264 35.43 6.78 0.69
C GLN A 264 35.54 8.07 -0.13
N ARG A 265 35.82 7.98 -1.44
CA ARG A 265 35.85 9.16 -2.33
C ARG A 265 34.54 9.93 -2.33
N LEU A 266 33.39 9.24 -2.45
CA LEU A 266 32.09 9.89 -2.43
C LEU A 266 31.79 10.56 -1.07
N SER A 267 32.26 9.97 0.03
CA SER A 267 32.15 10.58 1.36
C SER A 267 33.00 11.84 1.47
N GLU A 268 34.26 11.79 1.04
CA GLU A 268 35.20 12.91 1.08
C GLU A 268 34.75 14.07 0.18
N GLU A 269 34.27 13.77 -1.04
CA GLU A 269 33.69 14.77 -1.95
C GLU A 269 32.45 15.42 -1.35
N THR A 270 31.59 14.64 -0.69
CA THR A 270 30.40 15.19 -0.02
C THR A 270 30.79 16.08 1.16
N ASP A 271 31.75 15.65 1.98
CA ASP A 271 32.19 16.41 3.15
C ASP A 271 32.90 17.71 2.73
N ASN A 272 33.68 17.69 1.64
CA ASN A 272 34.31 18.87 1.07
C ASN A 272 33.29 19.87 0.51
N LEU A 273 32.28 19.39 -0.24
CA LEU A 273 31.21 20.24 -0.77
C LEU A 273 30.38 20.89 0.35
N LEU A 274 30.09 20.15 1.42
CA LEU A 274 29.40 20.69 2.60
C LEU A 274 30.25 21.72 3.35
N ALA A 275 31.57 21.54 3.41
CA ALA A 275 32.51 22.46 4.04
C ALA A 275 32.79 23.74 3.23
N GLU A 276 32.51 23.74 1.92
CA GLU A 276 32.53 24.92 1.06
C GLU A 276 31.23 25.73 1.18
N GLU A 277 30.07 25.07 1.22
CA GLU A 277 28.77 25.74 1.41
C GLU A 277 28.64 26.43 2.78
N THR A 278 29.31 25.98 3.83
CA THR A 278 29.30 26.64 5.16
C THR A 278 30.23 27.85 5.27
N ARG A 279 31.05 28.10 4.24
CA ARG A 279 32.01 29.23 4.18
C ARG A 279 31.49 30.44 3.40
N GLN A 280 30.31 30.35 2.79
CA GLN A 280 29.59 31.44 2.11
C GLN A 280 28.44 31.94 2.98
#